data_AF-A0A0F4VJQ7-F1
#
_entry.id   AF-A0A0F4VJQ7-F1
#
_cell.length_a   1.000
_cell.length_b   1.000
_cell.length_c   1.000
_cell.angle_alpha   90.00
_cell.angle_beta   90.00
_cell.angle_gamma   90.00
#
_symmetry.space_group_name_H-M   'P 1'
#
loop_
_entity.id
_entity.type
_entity.pdbx_description
1 polymer ?
#
loop_
_entity_poly.entity_id
_entity_poly.type
_entity_poly.pdbx_seq_one_letter_code
_entity_poly.pdbx_strand_id
1 'polypeptide(L)'
;METPKTKKQLKPAVKYSAELAKKIIDAVAEGLPLSHALKAPNMPTNIAFFDWLKKYPELQTQYDEARKCRLELMIEEVTNEPEPTEHELANPVFFSKMRDRKQKSVLFLAERLNHQIYGNHMTVEQKHTIDLKPLLDRVRGSIRDKGLKTVEALHK
;
A
#
# COMPACT_ATOMS: atom_id res chain seq x y z
N MET A 1 -21.42 -40.56 -3.56
CA MET A 1 -20.82 -40.28 -4.87
C MET A 1 -19.50 -39.58 -4.64
N GLU A 2 -18.40 -40.31 -4.63
CA GLU A 2 -17.06 -39.74 -4.45
C GLU A 2 -16.60 -39.14 -5.78
N THR A 3 -16.32 -37.84 -5.80
CA THR A 3 -15.77 -37.18 -6.99
C THR A 3 -14.32 -37.63 -7.19
N PRO A 4 -13.92 -38.05 -8.41
CA PRO A 4 -12.56 -38.49 -8.66
C PRO A 4 -11.60 -37.30 -8.54
N LYS A 5 -10.68 -37.37 -7.57
CA LYS A 5 -9.58 -36.41 -7.39
C LYS A 5 -8.71 -36.41 -8.65
N THR A 6 -8.87 -35.39 -9.49
CA THR A 6 -8.06 -35.21 -10.70
C THR A 6 -6.61 -34.96 -10.29
N LYS A 7 -5.69 -35.86 -10.63
CA LYS A 7 -4.26 -35.69 -10.38
C LYS A 7 -3.78 -34.45 -11.17
N LYS A 8 -3.41 -33.38 -10.47
CA LYS A 8 -2.82 -32.18 -11.10
C LYS A 8 -1.53 -32.60 -11.82
N GLN A 9 -1.53 -32.49 -13.14
CA GLN A 9 -0.31 -32.69 -13.93
C GLN A 9 0.73 -31.65 -13.51
N LEU A 10 1.90 -32.13 -13.07
CA LEU A 10 3.03 -31.27 -12.70
C LEU A 10 3.57 -30.61 -13.98
N LYS A 11 3.61 -29.26 -13.99
CA LYS A 11 4.23 -28.52 -15.09
C LYS A 11 5.73 -28.91 -15.20
N PRO A 12 6.28 -29.03 -16.41
CA PRO A 12 7.71 -29.28 -16.59
C PRO A 12 8.54 -28.14 -15.99
N ALA A 13 9.72 -28.48 -15.47
CA ALA A 13 10.63 -27.50 -14.88
C ALA A 13 11.16 -26.56 -15.97
N VAL A 14 10.77 -25.28 -15.90
CA VAL A 14 11.24 -24.23 -16.81
C VAL A 14 12.53 -23.63 -16.27
N LYS A 15 13.56 -23.55 -17.10
CA LYS A 15 14.82 -22.88 -16.76
C LYS A 15 14.68 -21.36 -16.89
N TYR A 16 15.46 -20.63 -16.10
CA TYR A 16 15.51 -19.17 -16.19
C TYR A 16 15.98 -18.73 -17.59
N SER A 17 15.29 -17.73 -18.12
CA SER A 17 15.71 -16.95 -19.30
C SER A 17 15.34 -15.49 -19.03
N ALA A 18 16.27 -14.58 -19.29
CA ALA A 18 16.05 -13.15 -19.11
C ALA A 18 14.88 -12.62 -19.96
N GLU A 19 14.76 -13.10 -21.20
CA GLU A 19 13.67 -12.73 -22.11
C GLU A 19 12.31 -13.19 -21.59
N LEU A 20 12.23 -14.42 -21.07
CA LEU A 20 11.01 -14.96 -20.51
C LEU A 20 10.61 -14.22 -19.23
N ALA A 21 11.58 -13.95 -18.36
CA ALA A 21 11.34 -13.21 -17.13
C ALA A 21 10.86 -11.79 -17.42
N LYS A 22 11.48 -11.11 -18.40
CA LYS A 22 11.04 -9.80 -18.87
C LYS A 22 9.62 -9.85 -19.42
N LYS A 23 9.29 -10.81 -20.28
CA LYS A 23 7.92 -10.99 -20.81
C LYS A 23 6.87 -11.16 -19.70
N ILE A 24 7.21 -11.89 -18.63
CA ILE A 24 6.31 -12.06 -17.47
C ILE A 24 6.13 -10.72 -16.74
N ILE A 25 7.21 -9.97 -16.53
CA ILE A 25 7.18 -8.67 -15.86
C ILE A 25 6.40 -7.65 -16.69
N ASP A 26 6.62 -7.59 -17.99
CA ASP A 26 5.90 -6.69 -18.91
C ASP A 26 4.39 -6.98 -18.86
N ALA A 27 3.97 -8.24 -18.93
CA ALA A 27 2.56 -8.62 -18.81
C ALA A 27 1.97 -8.22 -17.45
N VAL A 28 2.75 -8.30 -16.36
CA VAL A 28 2.29 -7.82 -15.05
C VAL A 28 2.15 -6.30 -15.05
N ALA A 29 3.11 -5.57 -15.61
CA ALA A 29 3.06 -4.10 -15.71
C ALA A 29 1.84 -3.62 -16.51
N GLU A 30 1.46 -4.35 -17.55
CA GLU A 30 0.26 -4.12 -18.38
C GLU A 30 -1.07 -4.43 -17.67
N GLY A 31 -1.02 -4.90 -16.41
CA GLY A 31 -2.20 -5.08 -15.57
C GLY A 31 -2.54 -6.54 -15.25
N LEU A 32 -1.91 -7.52 -15.89
CA LEU A 32 -2.23 -8.93 -15.62
C LEU A 32 -1.77 -9.36 -14.22
N PRO A 33 -2.58 -10.12 -13.48
CA PRO A 33 -2.09 -10.78 -12.27
C PRO A 33 -1.03 -11.82 -12.62
N LEU A 34 0.01 -11.92 -11.78
CA LEU A 34 1.11 -12.87 -11.96
C LEU A 34 0.60 -14.31 -12.17
N SER A 35 -0.44 -14.71 -11.43
CA SER A 35 -1.04 -16.04 -11.57
C SER A 35 -1.61 -16.30 -12.98
N HIS A 36 -2.09 -15.27 -13.67
CA HIS A 36 -2.55 -15.37 -15.05
C HIS A 36 -1.38 -15.35 -16.02
N ALA A 37 -0.38 -14.47 -15.80
CA ALA A 37 0.84 -14.44 -16.60
C ALA A 37 1.55 -15.80 -16.63
N LEU A 38 1.53 -16.53 -15.51
CA LEU A 38 2.15 -17.85 -15.37
C LEU A 38 1.24 -19.04 -15.74
N LYS A 39 0.01 -18.78 -16.21
CA LYS A 39 -0.96 -19.85 -16.49
C LYS A 39 -0.61 -20.63 -17.74
N ALA A 40 -0.03 -19.98 -18.75
CA ALA A 40 0.25 -20.56 -20.06
C ALA A 40 1.18 -21.80 -20.03
N PRO A 41 1.13 -22.66 -21.07
CA PRO A 41 2.14 -23.68 -21.31
C PRO A 41 3.53 -23.04 -21.40
N ASN A 42 4.57 -23.74 -20.94
CA ASN A 42 5.97 -23.26 -20.91
C ASN A 42 6.26 -22.05 -20.01
N MET A 43 5.35 -21.71 -19.08
CA MET A 43 5.61 -20.73 -18.04
C MET A 43 6.14 -21.39 -16.75
N PRO A 44 7.02 -20.70 -15.99
CA PRO A 44 7.46 -21.19 -14.70
C PRO A 44 6.27 -21.28 -13.72
N THR A 45 6.44 -22.10 -12.69
CA THR A 45 5.52 -22.09 -11.55
C THR A 45 5.73 -20.81 -10.72
N ASN A 46 4.75 -20.45 -9.89
CA ASN A 46 4.91 -19.33 -8.95
C ASN A 46 6.20 -19.48 -8.13
N ILE A 47 6.46 -20.68 -7.61
CA ILE A 47 7.64 -20.98 -6.78
C ILE A 47 8.92 -20.74 -7.59
N ALA A 48 9.01 -21.29 -8.80
CA ALA A 48 10.18 -21.11 -9.65
C ALA A 48 10.43 -19.64 -10.01
N PHE A 49 9.37 -18.87 -10.28
CA PHE A 49 9.50 -17.44 -10.55
C PHE A 49 10.01 -16.66 -9.34
N PHE A 50 9.45 -16.91 -8.14
CA PHE A 50 9.96 -16.29 -6.91
C PHE A 50 11.40 -16.70 -6.59
N ASP A 51 11.82 -17.92 -6.95
CA ASP A 51 13.21 -18.34 -6.83
C ASP A 51 14.12 -17.62 -7.83
N TRP A 52 13.63 -17.26 -9.02
CA TRP A 52 14.38 -16.40 -9.95
C TRP A 52 14.58 -15.01 -9.37
N LEU A 53 13.53 -14.40 -8.80
CA LEU A 53 13.62 -13.07 -8.19
C LEU A 53 14.65 -13.01 -7.05
N LYS A 54 14.74 -14.07 -6.23
CA LYS A 54 15.76 -14.16 -5.17
C LYS A 54 17.18 -14.27 -5.70
N LYS A 55 17.37 -14.90 -6.87
CA LYS A 55 18.68 -15.14 -7.47
C LYS A 55 19.19 -13.93 -8.27
N TYR A 56 18.27 -13.12 -8.80
CA TYR A 56 18.55 -12.00 -9.71
C TYR A 56 17.94 -10.71 -9.14
N PRO A 57 18.67 -9.94 -8.30
CA PRO A 57 18.14 -8.73 -7.65
C PRO A 57 17.65 -7.64 -8.61
N GLU A 58 18.27 -7.52 -9.78
CA GLU A 58 17.82 -6.64 -10.86
C GLU A 58 16.41 -7.00 -11.34
N LEU A 59 16.10 -8.29 -11.40
CA LEU A 59 14.79 -8.80 -11.79
C LEU A 59 13.74 -8.51 -10.70
N GLN A 60 14.12 -8.62 -9.42
CA GLN A 60 13.27 -8.24 -8.30
C GLN A 60 12.88 -6.76 -8.38
N THR A 61 13.85 -5.88 -8.70
CA THR A 61 13.61 -4.44 -8.84
C THR A 61 12.62 -4.15 -9.96
N GLN A 62 12.84 -4.73 -11.14
CA GLN A 62 11.92 -4.62 -12.29
C GLN A 62 10.52 -5.15 -11.97
N TYR A 63 10.44 -6.25 -11.23
CA TYR A 63 9.16 -6.83 -10.83
C TYR A 63 8.40 -5.93 -9.84
N ASP A 64 9.10 -5.30 -8.89
CA ASP A 64 8.48 -4.36 -7.96
C ASP A 64 7.99 -3.10 -8.66
N GLU A 65 8.72 -2.60 -9.67
CA GLU A 65 8.27 -1.51 -10.55
C GLU A 65 7.02 -1.91 -11.34
N ALA A 66 7.02 -3.08 -11.98
CA ALA A 66 5.85 -3.59 -12.71
C ALA A 66 4.61 -3.72 -11.80
N ARG A 67 4.79 -4.10 -10.53
CA ARG A 67 3.69 -4.14 -9.56
C ARG A 67 3.13 -2.75 -9.24
N LYS A 68 3.97 -1.71 -9.24
CA LYS A 68 3.52 -0.31 -9.09
C LYS A 68 2.76 0.14 -10.34
N CYS A 69 3.27 -0.12 -11.54
CA CYS A 69 2.55 0.19 -12.79
C CYS A 69 1.18 -0.49 -12.84
N ARG A 70 1.12 -1.78 -12.49
CA ARG A 70 -0.15 -2.51 -12.40
C ARG A 70 -1.12 -1.88 -11.40
N LEU A 71 -0.62 -1.45 -10.25
CA LEU A 71 -1.43 -0.81 -9.23
C LEU A 71 -2.05 0.50 -9.74
N GLU A 72 -1.28 1.32 -10.47
CA GLU A 72 -1.80 2.54 -11.10
C GLU A 72 -2.99 2.23 -12.04
N LEU A 73 -2.85 1.20 -12.89
CA LEU A 73 -3.96 0.76 -13.77
C LEU A 73 -5.18 0.28 -12.97
N MET A 74 -4.98 -0.42 -11.85
CA MET A 74 -6.08 -0.86 -10.98
C MET A 74 -6.78 0.32 -10.29
N ILE A 75 -6.04 1.38 -9.94
CA ILE A 75 -6.58 2.62 -9.36
C ILE A 75 -7.40 3.35 -10.42
N GLU A 76 -6.89 3.45 -11.65
CA GLU A 76 -7.61 4.07 -12.77
C GLU A 76 -8.92 3.32 -13.05
N GLU A 77 -8.89 1.99 -13.08
CA GLU A 77 -10.08 1.14 -13.28
C GLU A 77 -11.14 1.34 -12.19
N VAL A 78 -10.72 1.50 -10.93
CA VAL A 78 -11.62 1.74 -9.79
C VAL A 78 -12.17 3.17 -9.81
N THR A 79 -11.36 4.15 -10.23
CA THR A 79 -11.73 5.56 -10.23
C THR A 79 -12.68 5.90 -11.38
N ASN A 80 -12.45 5.30 -12.56
CA ASN A 80 -13.23 5.49 -13.77
C ASN A 80 -14.32 4.42 -13.94
N GLU A 81 -14.98 4.04 -12.85
CA GLU A 81 -15.97 2.97 -12.86
C GLU A 81 -17.22 3.36 -13.66
N PRO A 82 -17.68 2.53 -14.61
CA PRO A 82 -18.83 2.86 -15.45
C PRO A 82 -20.16 2.76 -14.70
N GLU A 83 -21.19 3.39 -15.28
CA GLU A 83 -22.57 3.29 -14.79
C GLU A 83 -23.03 1.83 -14.73
N PRO A 84 -23.87 1.47 -13.74
CA PRO A 84 -24.37 0.10 -13.58
C PRO A 84 -25.14 -0.38 -14.82
N THR A 85 -24.81 -1.59 -15.29
CA THR A 85 -25.56 -2.24 -16.38
C THR A 85 -26.93 -2.72 -15.88
N GLU A 86 -27.91 -2.91 -16.76
CA GLU A 86 -29.24 -3.46 -16.42
C GLU A 86 -29.17 -4.76 -15.61
N HIS A 87 -28.25 -5.67 -15.95
CA HIS A 87 -28.00 -6.91 -15.20
C HIS A 87 -27.51 -6.65 -13.76
N GLU A 88 -26.73 -5.59 -13.55
CA GLU A 88 -26.27 -5.22 -12.21
C GLU A 88 -27.41 -4.58 -11.39
N LEU A 89 -28.25 -3.78 -12.05
CA LEU A 89 -29.45 -3.19 -11.44
C LEU A 89 -30.49 -4.24 -11.02
N ALA A 90 -30.51 -5.40 -11.67
CA ALA A 90 -31.34 -6.54 -11.25
C ALA A 90 -30.88 -7.18 -9.92
N ASN A 91 -29.61 -7.00 -9.52
CA ASN A 91 -29.09 -7.46 -8.23
C ASN A 91 -28.15 -6.41 -7.59
N PRO A 92 -28.69 -5.26 -7.19
CA PRO A 92 -27.88 -4.08 -6.88
C PRO A 92 -27.02 -4.29 -5.63
N VAL A 93 -27.50 -5.06 -4.65
CA VAL A 93 -26.78 -5.33 -3.39
C VAL A 93 -25.53 -6.16 -3.63
N PHE A 94 -25.61 -7.19 -4.48
CA PHE A 94 -24.46 -8.05 -4.77
C PHE A 94 -23.37 -7.28 -5.51
N PHE A 95 -23.73 -6.54 -6.56
CA PHE A 95 -22.77 -5.80 -7.37
C PHE A 95 -22.17 -4.62 -6.60
N SER A 96 -22.96 -3.85 -5.84
CA SER A 96 -22.43 -2.81 -4.95
C SER A 96 -21.40 -3.36 -3.97
N LYS A 97 -21.68 -4.50 -3.31
CA LYS A 97 -20.71 -5.13 -2.39
C LYS A 97 -19.44 -5.62 -3.10
N MET A 98 -19.56 -6.14 -4.32
CA MET A 98 -18.42 -6.56 -5.13
C MET A 98 -17.53 -5.37 -5.51
N ARG A 99 -18.14 -4.25 -5.91
CA ARG A 99 -17.45 -2.99 -6.21
C ARG A 99 -16.75 -2.45 -4.97
N ASP A 100 -17.46 -2.28 -3.86
CA ASP A 100 -16.88 -1.85 -2.57
C ASP A 100 -15.66 -2.69 -2.16
N ARG A 101 -15.78 -4.02 -2.30
CA ARG A 101 -14.69 -4.94 -1.99
C ARG A 101 -13.49 -4.71 -2.91
N LYS A 102 -13.72 -4.55 -4.22
CA LYS A 102 -12.66 -4.26 -5.20
C LYS A 102 -11.97 -2.95 -4.83
N GLN A 103 -12.72 -1.86 -4.64
CA GLN A 103 -12.18 -0.54 -4.29
C GLN A 103 -11.33 -0.60 -3.02
N LYS A 104 -11.85 -1.18 -1.93
CA LYS A 104 -11.09 -1.34 -0.67
C LYS A 104 -9.83 -2.17 -0.84
N SER A 105 -9.89 -3.24 -1.63
CA SER A 105 -8.72 -4.10 -1.88
C SER A 105 -7.62 -3.35 -2.65
N VAL A 106 -8.01 -2.54 -3.64
CA VAL A 106 -7.06 -1.73 -4.43
C VAL A 106 -6.44 -0.65 -3.56
N LEU A 107 -7.24 0.11 -2.80
CA LEU A 107 -6.73 1.16 -1.91
C LEU A 107 -5.77 0.61 -0.85
N PHE A 108 -6.09 -0.54 -0.24
CA PHE A 108 -5.19 -1.21 0.71
C PHE A 108 -3.86 -1.62 0.05
N LEU A 109 -3.90 -2.14 -1.17
CA LEU A 109 -2.69 -2.46 -1.92
C LEU A 109 -1.89 -1.19 -2.29
N ALA A 110 -2.58 -0.10 -2.58
CA ALA A 110 -1.98 1.19 -2.90
C ALA A 110 -1.19 1.75 -1.73
N GLU A 111 -1.81 1.84 -0.56
CA GLU A 111 -1.17 2.25 0.70
C GLU A 111 0.03 1.34 1.02
N ARG A 112 -0.11 0.03 0.87
CA ARG A 112 0.95 -0.92 1.21
C ARG A 112 2.16 -0.85 0.26
N LEU A 113 1.95 -0.67 -1.04
CA LEU A 113 3.03 -0.69 -2.04
C LEU A 113 3.67 0.68 -2.27
N ASN A 114 2.90 1.76 -2.06
CA ASN A 114 3.37 3.12 -2.27
C ASN A 114 2.81 4.07 -1.20
N HIS A 115 3.18 3.80 0.06
CA HIS A 115 2.73 4.54 1.24
C HIS A 115 3.01 6.04 1.21
N GLN A 116 4.02 6.49 0.44
CA GLN A 116 4.34 7.92 0.35
C GLN A 116 3.31 8.69 -0.48
N ILE A 117 2.71 8.03 -1.48
CA ILE A 117 1.71 8.65 -2.37
C ILE A 117 0.28 8.37 -1.89
N TYR A 118 0.01 7.13 -1.48
CA TYR A 118 -1.34 6.67 -1.15
C TYR A 118 -1.55 6.39 0.35
N GLY A 119 -0.56 6.70 1.19
CA GLY A 119 -0.70 6.55 2.63
C GLY A 119 -1.59 7.62 3.26
N ASN A 120 -2.04 7.37 4.47
CA ASN A 120 -2.82 8.34 5.22
C ASN A 120 -1.96 9.56 5.59
N HIS A 121 -2.31 10.73 5.06
CA HIS A 121 -1.68 12.00 5.40
C HIS A 121 -2.48 12.70 6.50
N MET A 122 -1.87 12.89 7.68
CA MET A 122 -2.49 13.56 8.83
C MET A 122 -1.69 14.79 9.24
N THR A 123 -2.37 15.92 9.41
CA THR A 123 -1.80 17.12 10.03
C THR A 123 -2.31 17.21 11.46
N VAL A 124 -1.41 17.22 12.44
CA VAL A 124 -1.76 17.33 13.87
C VAL A 124 -1.36 18.70 14.36
N GLU A 125 -2.35 19.57 14.62
CA GLU A 125 -2.11 20.83 15.32
C GLU A 125 -1.92 20.58 16.81
N GLN A 126 -0.71 20.82 17.32
CA GLN A 126 -0.42 20.74 18.74
C GLN A 126 -0.46 22.15 19.35
N LYS A 127 -1.59 22.51 19.98
CA LYS A 127 -1.73 23.74 20.75
C LYS A 127 -1.22 23.51 22.17
N HIS A 128 0.09 23.60 22.35
CA HIS A 128 0.68 23.55 23.69
C HIS A 128 0.42 24.88 24.41
N THR A 129 -0.35 24.84 25.50
CA THR A 129 -0.36 25.93 26.48
C THR A 129 0.85 25.70 27.38
N ILE A 130 1.91 26.47 27.20
CA ILE A 130 3.07 26.40 28.09
C ILE A 130 2.63 26.90 29.47
N ASP A 131 2.55 26.01 30.46
CA ASP A 131 2.31 26.42 31.84
C ASP A 131 3.57 27.11 32.39
N LEU A 132 3.50 28.44 32.50
CA LEU A 132 4.60 29.27 32.98
C LEU A 132 4.71 29.27 34.52
N LYS A 133 3.72 28.74 35.25
CA LYS A 133 3.71 28.69 36.73
C LYS A 133 5.00 28.13 37.35
N PRO A 134 5.52 26.95 36.94
CA PRO A 134 6.74 26.41 37.53
C PRO A 134 7.97 27.32 37.34
N LEU A 135 8.02 28.06 36.23
CA LEU A 135 9.07 29.03 35.95
C LEU A 135 8.93 30.25 36.86
N LEU A 136 7.70 30.76 37.01
CA LEU A 136 7.37 31.87 37.90
C LEU A 136 7.64 31.53 39.37
N ASP A 137 7.34 30.31 39.81
CA ASP A 137 7.56 29.85 41.18
C ASP A 137 9.07 29.73 41.49
N ARG A 138 9.88 29.27 40.53
CA ARG A 138 11.34 29.24 40.66
C ARG A 138 11.95 30.63 40.76
N VAL A 139 11.43 31.58 39.96
CA VAL A 139 11.84 33.00 40.03
C VAL A 139 11.48 33.60 41.38
N ARG A 140 10.26 33.37 41.88
CA ARG A 140 9.82 33.82 43.22
C ARG A 140 10.68 33.23 44.34
N GLY A 141 11.03 31.95 44.27
CA GLY A 141 11.95 31.30 45.21
C GLY A 141 13.31 31.98 45.22
N SER A 142 13.91 32.19 44.04
CA SER A 142 15.23 32.84 43.95
C SER A 142 15.23 34.30 44.42
N ILE A 143 14.16 35.06 44.20
CA ILE A 143 14.00 36.43 44.71
C ILE A 143 14.00 36.42 46.25
N ARG A 144 13.26 35.47 46.85
CA ARG A 144 13.21 35.29 48.31
C ARG A 144 14.57 34.90 48.90
N ASP A 145 15.23 33.92 48.31
CA ASP A 145 16.51 33.40 48.79
C ASP A 145 17.64 34.44 48.70
N LYS A 146 17.59 35.33 47.70
CA LYS A 146 18.58 36.40 47.51
C LYS A 146 18.24 37.69 48.24
N GLY A 147 17.12 37.75 48.97
CA GLY A 147 16.69 38.94 49.70
C GLY A 147 16.40 40.15 48.82
N LEU A 148 16.12 39.93 47.53
CA LEU A 148 15.86 41.00 46.56
C LEU A 148 14.43 41.52 46.75
N LYS A 149 14.25 42.83 46.88
CA LYS A 149 12.91 43.44 46.93
C LYS A 149 12.31 43.45 45.51
N THR A 150 11.05 43.04 45.38
CA THR A 150 10.30 43.21 44.13
C THR A 150 10.20 44.71 43.84
N VAL A 151 10.78 45.14 42.72
CA VAL A 151 10.60 46.50 42.24
C VAL A 151 9.17 46.59 41.71
N GLU A 152 8.29 47.32 42.40
CA GLU A 152 6.99 47.66 41.85
C GLU A 152 7.25 48.44 40.55
N ALA A 153 6.77 47.87 39.44
CA ALA A 153 6.85 48.56 38.15
C ALA A 153 6.05 49.86 38.29
N LEU A 154 6.77 50.98 38.24
CA LEU A 154 6.20 52.33 38.09
C LEU A 154 5.23 52.30 36.91
N HIS A 155 3.93 52.32 37.20
CA HIS A 155 2.92 52.60 36.20
C HIS A 155 3.19 54.02 35.67
N LYS A 156 3.49 54.12 34.38
CA LYS A 156 3.40 55.35 33.60
C LYS A 156 2.11 55.34 32.81
#